data_AF-A0A845UD42-F1
#
_entry.id   AF-A0A845UD42-F1
#
_cell.length_a   1.000
_cell.length_b   1.000
_cell.length_c   1.000
_cell.angle_alpha   90.00
_cell.angle_beta   90.00
_cell.angle_gamma   90.00
#
_symmetry.space_group_name_H-M   'P 1'
#
loop_
_entity.id
_entity.type
_entity.pdbx_description
1 polymer ?
#
loop_
_entity_poly.entity_id
_entity_poly.type
_entity_poly.pdbx_seq_one_letter_code
_entity_poly.pdbx_strand_id
1 'polypeptide(L)' 'IKDGSGTLTLTGSNTYTGGTTIAGGTLDLTGTGSIADSSGVTNDGTFNLSGVTTTGGASITSLAGTGATTLGTNNLT' A
#
# COMPACT_ATOMS: atom_id res chain seq x y z
N ILE A 1 -3.72 -4.28 10.01
CA ILE A 1 -5.01 -4.32 9.29
C ILE A 1 -5.51 -2.88 9.17
N LYS A 2 -5.97 -2.49 7.99
CA LYS A 2 -6.67 -1.22 7.75
C LYS A 2 -8.14 -1.52 7.47
N ASP A 3 -9.02 -1.02 8.32
CA ASP A 3 -10.47 -1.17 8.28
C ASP A 3 -11.19 0.20 8.34
N GLY A 4 -12.52 0.19 8.20
CA GLY A 4 -13.35 1.39 8.15
C GLY A 4 -13.20 2.22 6.86
N SER A 5 -14.07 3.20 6.64
CA SER A 5 -14.14 3.98 5.40
C SER A 5 -13.07 5.06 5.23
N GLY A 6 -12.30 5.37 6.28
CA GLY A 6 -11.29 6.43 6.26
C GLY A 6 -10.02 6.08 5.50
N THR A 7 -9.12 7.06 5.42
CA THR A 7 -7.77 6.91 4.83
C THR A 7 -6.72 6.76 5.92
N LEU A 8 -5.86 5.75 5.79
CA LEU A 8 -4.61 5.64 6.54
C LEU A 8 -3.46 6.01 5.62
N THR A 9 -2.75 7.08 5.94
CA THR A 9 -1.59 7.54 5.18
C THR A 9 -0.29 7.12 5.88
N LEU A 10 0.60 6.45 5.15
CA LEU A 10 1.93 6.10 5.61
C LEU A 10 2.97 6.91 4.83
N THR A 11 3.78 7.68 5.56
CA THR A 11 4.75 8.63 4.97
C THR A 11 6.20 8.16 5.09
N GLY A 12 6.47 7.08 5.83
CA GLY A 12 7.79 6.49 6.03
C GLY A 12 7.84 4.99 5.76
N SER A 13 9.04 4.43 5.81
CA SER A 13 9.26 2.99 5.63
C SER A 13 8.80 2.22 6.87
N ASN A 14 7.94 1.22 6.67
CA ASN A 14 7.46 0.35 7.73
C ASN A 14 8.16 -1.01 7.63
N THR A 15 8.78 -1.44 8.73
CA THR A 15 9.63 -2.64 8.80
C THR A 15 8.92 -3.87 9.38
N TYR A 16 7.59 -3.84 9.47
CA TYR A 16 6.84 -5.02 9.88
C TYR A 16 6.89 -6.07 8.77
N THR A 17 6.95 -7.34 9.18
CA THR A 17 7.09 -8.47 8.23
C THR A 17 5.81 -9.28 8.04
N GLY A 18 4.78 -9.01 8.85
CA GLY A 18 3.45 -9.60 8.68
C GLY A 18 2.71 -9.02 7.47
N GLY A 19 1.59 -9.65 7.11
CA GLY A 19 0.79 -9.22 5.96
C GLY A 19 0.04 -7.89 6.19
N THR A 20 -0.21 -7.20 5.09
CA THR A 20 -1.00 -5.97 5.05
C THR A 20 -2.41 -6.28 4.53
N THR A 21 -3.41 -6.22 5.40
CA THR A 21 -4.82 -6.34 4.99
C THR A 21 -5.49 -4.98 4.93
N ILE A 22 -6.07 -4.63 3.79
CA ILE A 22 -6.92 -3.46 3.58
C ILE A 22 -8.35 -3.97 3.42
N ALA A 23 -9.07 -4.07 4.53
CA ALA A 23 -10.45 -4.58 4.56
C ALA A 23 -11.50 -3.51 4.19
N GLY A 24 -11.11 -2.23 4.14
CA GLY A 24 -11.99 -1.13 3.77
C GLY A 24 -11.30 0.24 3.78
N GLY A 25 -11.92 1.21 3.12
CA GLY A 25 -11.38 2.56 2.96
C GLY A 25 -10.09 2.57 2.15
N THR A 26 -9.17 3.47 2.48
CA THR A 26 -7.92 3.65 1.71
C THR A 26 -6.68 3.45 2.58
N LEU A 27 -5.71 2.69 2.08
CA LEU A 27 -4.32 2.76 2.52
C LEU A 27 -3.54 3.57 1.48
N ASP A 28 -2.96 4.68 1.90
CA ASP A 28 -2.26 5.64 1.05
C ASP A 28 -0.77 5.67 1.41
N LEU A 29 0.10 5.23 0.51
CA LEU A 29 1.55 5.41 0.65
C LEU A 29 1.96 6.68 -0.09
N THR A 30 2.69 7.55 0.60
CA THR A 30 3.10 8.85 0.04
C THR A 30 4.51 9.23 0.47
N GLY A 31 5.21 10.00 -0.36
CA GLY A 31 6.62 10.35 -0.15
C GLY A 31 7.49 9.10 -0.12
N THR A 32 8.12 8.83 1.03
CA THR A 32 8.92 7.62 1.29
C THR A 32 8.14 6.51 2.00
N GLY A 33 6.81 6.63 2.04
CA GLY A 33 5.89 5.60 2.52
C GLY A 33 6.14 4.26 1.84
N SER A 34 6.46 3.23 2.62
CA SER A 34 6.73 1.88 2.11
C SER A 34 6.28 0.80 3.08
N ILE A 35 5.91 -0.35 2.52
CA ILE A 35 5.58 -1.60 3.21
C ILE A 35 6.30 -2.79 2.58
N ALA A 36 7.45 -2.55 1.93
CA ALA A 36 8.17 -3.58 1.16
C ALA A 36 8.56 -4.82 1.98
N ASP A 37 8.77 -4.66 3.28
CA ASP A 37 9.09 -5.78 4.19
C ASP A 37 7.87 -6.65 4.52
N SER A 38 6.65 -6.21 4.17
CA SER A 38 5.42 -6.98 4.35
C SER A 38 5.44 -8.26 3.52
N SER A 39 4.95 -9.36 4.10
CA SER A 39 4.83 -10.64 3.40
C SER A 39 3.83 -10.61 2.23
N GLY A 40 3.02 -9.56 2.11
CA GLY A 40 2.07 -9.38 1.01
C GLY A 40 0.90 -8.48 1.39
N VAL A 41 0.15 -8.05 0.37
CA VAL A 41 -1.01 -7.19 0.52
C VAL A 41 -2.28 -7.93 0.10
N THR A 42 -3.27 -7.99 0.99
CA THR A 42 -4.65 -8.35 0.65
C THR A 42 -5.47 -7.07 0.64
N ASN A 43 -5.90 -6.64 -0.55
CA ASN A 43 -6.63 -5.40 -0.75
C ASN A 43 -8.08 -5.66 -1.16
N ASP A 44 -9.01 -5.39 -0.26
CA ASP A 44 -10.46 -5.37 -0.51
C ASP A 44 -11.04 -3.95 -0.38
N GLY A 45 -10.18 -2.93 -0.22
CA GLY A 45 -10.52 -1.51 -0.22
C GLY A 45 -9.82 -0.78 -1.37
N THR A 46 -9.12 0.32 -1.03
CA THR A 46 -8.27 1.06 -1.96
C THR A 46 -6.83 1.04 -1.48
N PHE A 47 -5.92 0.65 -2.35
CA PHE A 47 -4.48 0.80 -2.14
C PHE A 47 -3.95 1.89 -3.06
N ASN A 48 -3.62 3.05 -2.49
CA ASN A 48 -3.12 4.20 -3.23
C ASN A 48 -1.60 4.33 -3.07
N LEU A 49 -0.92 4.36 -4.20
CA LEU A 49 0.51 4.50 -4.35
C LEU A 49 0.86 5.74 -5.20
N SER A 50 -0.12 6.55 -5.61
CA SER A 50 0.10 7.71 -6.49
C SER A 50 0.98 8.79 -5.87
N GLY A 51 1.07 8.83 -4.54
CA GLY A 51 1.90 9.79 -3.79
C GLY A 51 3.33 9.32 -3.53
N VAL A 52 3.68 8.07 -3.85
CA VAL A 52 5.03 7.54 -3.63
C VAL A 52 6.00 8.23 -4.58
N THR A 53 7.10 8.76 -4.03
CA THR A 53 8.12 9.51 -4.78
C THR A 53 9.48 8.81 -4.80
N THR A 54 9.58 7.58 -4.28
CA THR A 54 10.81 6.80 -4.29
C THR A 54 11.17 6.35 -5.70
N THR A 55 12.43 6.51 -6.07
CA THR A 55 12.96 6.00 -7.35
C THR A 55 12.74 4.50 -7.44
N GLY A 56 12.03 4.04 -8.47
CA GLY A 56 11.63 2.63 -8.63
C GLY A 56 10.17 2.33 -8.25
N GLY A 57 9.43 3.31 -7.72
CA GLY A 57 8.04 3.13 -7.33
C GLY A 57 7.89 2.47 -5.97
N ALA A 58 6.80 1.71 -5.79
CA ALA A 58 6.53 0.94 -4.58
C ALA A 58 6.71 -0.55 -4.86
N SER A 59 7.30 -1.28 -3.91
CA SER A 59 7.48 -2.72 -3.99
C SER A 59 6.71 -3.46 -2.90
N ILE A 60 6.13 -4.61 -3.26
CA ILE A 60 5.44 -5.53 -2.35
C ILE A 60 5.67 -6.97 -2.80
N THR A 61 5.69 -7.90 -1.85
CA THR A 61 5.92 -9.33 -2.13
C THR A 61 4.81 -9.97 -2.96
N SER A 62 3.56 -9.59 -2.72
CA SER A 62 2.39 -10.07 -3.48
C SER A 62 1.21 -9.12 -3.29
N LEU A 63 0.31 -9.11 -4.25
CA LEU A 63 -0.96 -8.39 -4.19
C LEU A 63 -2.10 -9.33 -4.54
N ALA A 64 -3.09 -9.42 -3.65
CA ALA A 64 -4.32 -10.16 -3.85
C ALA A 64 -5.52 -9.32 -3.37
N GLY A 65 -6.74 -9.82 -3.60
CA GLY A 65 -8.00 -9.17 -3.23
C GLY A 65 -8.72 -8.52 -4.41
N THR A 66 -9.90 -7.98 -4.15
CA THR A 66 -10.77 -7.40 -5.20
C THR A 66 -10.81 -5.87 -5.21
N GLY A 67 -10.04 -5.24 -4.32
CA GLY A 67 -9.97 -3.80 -4.14
C GLY A 67 -9.28 -3.05 -5.28
N ALA A 68 -9.43 -1.74 -5.29
CA ALA A 68 -8.82 -0.87 -6.27
C ALA A 68 -7.36 -0.58 -5.92
N THR A 69 -6.49 -0.54 -6.93
CA THR A 69 -5.09 -0.10 -6.78
C THR A 69 -4.85 1.13 -7.66
N THR A 70 -4.33 2.19 -7.08
CA THR A 70 -4.03 3.45 -7.79
C THR A 70 -2.53 3.67 -7.79
N LEU A 71 -1.89 3.57 -8.95
CA LEU A 71 -0.44 3.69 -9.07
C LEU A 71 0.03 5.12 -9.37
N GLY A 72 -0.83 5.98 -9.93
CA GLY A 72 -0.39 7.25 -10.47
C GLY A 72 0.65 7.05 -11.58
N THR A 73 1.82 7.68 -11.46
CA THR A 73 2.95 7.50 -12.38
C THR A 73 3.86 6.31 -12.00
N ASN A 74 3.58 5.63 -10.90
CA ASN A 74 4.44 4.58 -10.38
C ASN A 74 4.21 3.23 -11.08
N ASN A 75 5.16 2.33 -10.90
CA ASN A 75 4.98 0.91 -11.19
C ASN A 75 4.99 0.15 -9.86
N LEU A 76 4.32 -1.01 -9.88
CA LEU A 76 4.34 -1.96 -8.78
C LEU A 76 5.28 -3.09 -9.17
N THR A 77 6.31 -3.34 -8.35
CA THR A 77 7.35 -4.35 -8.63
C THR A 77 7.49 -5.36 -7.51
#